data_AF-A0A6M6E5P0-F1
#
_entry.id   AF-A0A6M6E5P0-F1
#
_cell.length_a   1.000
_cell.length_b   1.000
_cell.length_c   1.000
_cell.angle_alpha   90.00
_cell.angle_beta   90.00
_cell.angle_gamma   90.00
#
_symmetry.space_group_name_H-M   'P 1'
#
loop_
_entity.id
_entity.type
_entity.pdbx_description
1 polymer ?
#
loop_
_entity_poly.entity_id
_entity_poly.type
_entity_poly.pdbx_seq_one_letter_code
_entity_poly.pdbx_strand_id
1 'polypeptide(L)'
;MRADIRTKMWTSNLALAGVVVPNGYIFNEFDVFQKVNKEIYVYVTPELGKRWKVQAYLRGDVSMCSLEARINYSTHNDDNLTTEELEKRYISNISRMFELGEVWLEKYGLNSSSMKNDMYAPGLNWQGDDITAKAFYEN
;
A
#
# COMPACT_ATOMS: atom_id res chain seq x y z
N MET A 1 5.82 13.96 -19.72
CA MET A 1 4.69 14.91 -19.68
C MET A 1 3.38 14.27 -19.23
N ARG A 2 2.97 13.10 -19.75
CA ARG A 2 1.70 12.43 -19.35
C ARG A 2 1.68 11.86 -17.91
N ALA A 3 2.77 11.27 -17.44
CA ALA A 3 2.84 10.69 -16.09
C ALA A 3 2.71 11.74 -14.96
N ASP A 4 3.28 12.93 -15.16
CA ASP A 4 3.19 14.04 -14.19
C ASP A 4 1.75 14.57 -14.05
N ILE A 5 1.01 14.71 -15.17
CA ILE A 5 -0.40 15.13 -15.14
C ILE A 5 -1.27 14.09 -14.43
N ARG A 6 -1.10 12.80 -14.74
CA ARG A 6 -1.85 11.71 -14.07
C ARG A 6 -1.55 11.66 -12.59
N THR A 7 -0.28 11.77 -12.21
CA THR A 7 0.15 11.80 -10.82
C THR A 7 -0.53 12.94 -10.09
N LYS A 8 -0.44 14.17 -10.60
CA LYS A 8 -1.08 15.35 -9.99
C LYS A 8 -2.60 15.20 -9.84
N MET A 9 -3.28 14.69 -10.86
CA MET A 9 -4.73 14.49 -10.81
C MET A 9 -5.11 13.48 -9.71
N TRP A 10 -4.43 12.32 -9.69
CA TRP A 10 -4.71 11.28 -8.71
C TRP A 10 -4.37 11.69 -7.28
N THR A 11 -3.21 12.31 -7.06
CA THR A 11 -2.85 12.82 -5.73
C THR A 11 -3.79 13.93 -5.27
N SER A 12 -4.26 14.81 -6.16
CA SER A 12 -5.24 15.84 -5.82
C SER A 12 -6.59 15.23 -5.42
N ASN A 13 -7.08 14.24 -6.18
CA ASN A 13 -8.35 13.56 -5.85
C ASN A 13 -8.27 12.84 -4.50
N LEU A 14 -7.14 12.17 -4.23
CA LEU A 14 -6.89 11.54 -2.94
C LEU A 14 -6.80 12.56 -1.81
N ALA A 15 -6.12 13.68 -2.01
CA ALA A 15 -6.05 14.76 -1.03
C ALA A 15 -7.43 15.36 -0.71
N LEU A 16 -8.30 15.53 -1.72
CA LEU A 16 -9.69 15.96 -1.51
C LEU A 16 -10.50 14.97 -0.66
N ALA A 17 -10.18 13.67 -0.77
CA ALA A 17 -10.79 12.62 0.05
C ALA A 17 -10.13 12.48 1.44
N GLY A 18 -9.12 13.29 1.78
CA GLY A 18 -8.40 13.21 3.05
C GLY A 18 -7.28 12.15 3.10
N VAL A 19 -6.87 11.62 1.95
CA VAL A 19 -5.75 10.67 1.83
C VAL A 19 -4.43 11.42 1.67
N VAL A 20 -3.40 10.99 2.40
CA VAL A 20 -2.05 11.54 2.32
C VAL A 20 -1.18 10.64 1.46
N VAL A 21 -0.64 11.19 0.37
CA VAL A 21 0.35 10.52 -0.49
C VAL A 21 1.72 11.15 -0.24
N PRO A 22 2.72 10.40 0.27
CA PRO A 22 4.07 10.90 0.48
C PRO A 22 4.73 11.39 -0.81
N ASN A 23 5.67 12.33 -0.68
CA ASN A 23 6.43 12.84 -1.82
C ASN A 23 7.23 11.73 -2.51
N GLY A 24 7.32 11.82 -3.85
CA GLY A 24 8.11 10.91 -4.68
C GLY A 24 7.37 9.70 -5.25
N TYR A 25 6.11 9.48 -4.86
CA TYR A 25 5.24 8.55 -5.59
C TYR A 25 4.84 9.13 -6.95
N ILE A 26 4.87 8.28 -7.98
CA ILE A 26 4.43 8.59 -9.34
C ILE A 26 3.31 7.64 -9.71
N PHE A 27 2.20 8.16 -10.24
CA PHE A 27 1.13 7.35 -10.78
C PHE A 27 1.46 6.96 -12.24
N ASN A 28 1.70 5.67 -12.49
CA ASN A 28 2.27 5.18 -13.74
C ASN A 28 1.20 4.69 -14.74
N GLU A 29 1.63 4.13 -15.89
CA GLU A 29 0.69 3.64 -16.91
C GLU A 29 -0.21 2.47 -16.48
N PHE A 30 0.17 1.72 -15.45
CA PHE A 30 -0.55 0.54 -14.95
C PHE A 30 -1.59 0.88 -13.89
N ASP A 31 -1.93 2.16 -13.73
CA ASP A 31 -2.89 2.65 -12.73
C ASP A 31 -2.47 2.35 -11.28
N VAL A 32 -1.15 2.38 -11.01
CA VAL A 32 -0.57 2.23 -9.66
C VAL A 32 0.31 3.40 -9.28
N PHE A 33 0.39 3.69 -7.98
CA PHE A 33 1.41 4.58 -7.44
C PHE A 33 2.70 3.81 -7.22
N GLN A 34 3.78 4.28 -7.83
CA GLN A 34 5.09 3.68 -7.73
C GLN A 34 6.07 4.60 -7.03
N LYS A 35 6.88 4.03 -6.14
CA LYS A 35 8.09 4.68 -5.64
C LYS A 35 9.24 3.67 -5.57
N VAL A 36 10.43 4.14 -5.91
CA VAL A 36 11.63 3.29 -6.02
C VAL A 36 12.64 3.74 -4.99
N ASN A 37 13.24 2.79 -4.27
CA ASN A 37 14.40 3.05 -3.44
C ASN A 37 15.43 1.93 -3.59
N LYS A 38 16.56 2.26 -4.23
CA LYS A 38 17.75 1.41 -4.33
C LYS A 38 17.43 0.00 -4.86
N GLU A 39 17.43 -1.03 -4.03
CA GLU A 39 17.21 -2.43 -4.44
C GLU A 39 15.76 -2.79 -4.72
N ILE A 40 14.82 -2.00 -4.19
CA ILE A 40 13.39 -2.34 -4.25
C ILE A 40 12.55 -1.21 -4.84
N TYR A 41 11.32 -1.55 -5.21
CA TYR A 41 10.27 -0.60 -5.49
C TYR A 41 8.96 -1.06 -4.84
N VAL A 42 8.10 -0.09 -4.56
CA VAL A 42 6.78 -0.31 -3.98
C VAL A 42 5.71 0.17 -4.95
N TYR A 43 4.64 -0.61 -5.05
CA TYR A 43 3.38 -0.25 -5.66
C TYR A 43 2.28 -0.11 -4.62
N VAL A 44 1.59 1.03 -4.61
CA VAL A 44 0.31 1.21 -3.92
C VAL A 44 -0.79 1.27 -4.98
N THR A 45 -1.70 0.30 -4.94
CA THR A 45 -2.62 0.01 -6.04
C THR A 45 -4.07 0.13 -5.58
N PRO A 46 -4.87 1.02 -6.18
CA PRO A 46 -6.32 0.94 -6.07
C PRO A 46 -6.85 -0.27 -6.85
N GLU A 47 -7.71 -1.05 -6.22
CA GLU A 47 -8.37 -2.21 -6.83
C GLU A 47 -9.90 -2.01 -6.91
N LEU A 48 -10.54 -2.83 -7.73
CA LEU A 48 -12.00 -2.84 -7.84
C LEU A 48 -12.65 -3.21 -6.49
N GLY A 49 -13.85 -2.66 -6.24
CA GLY A 49 -14.65 -3.01 -5.06
C GLY A 49 -14.20 -2.35 -3.76
N LYS A 50 -13.67 -1.11 -3.82
CA LYS A 50 -13.12 -0.37 -2.68
C LYS A 50 -12.05 -1.16 -1.92
N ARG A 51 -11.09 -1.70 -2.69
CA ARG A 51 -9.93 -2.43 -2.18
C ARG A 51 -8.66 -1.69 -2.54
N TRP A 52 -7.65 -1.83 -1.72
CA TRP A 52 -6.31 -1.35 -2.02
C TRP A 52 -5.29 -2.38 -1.57
N LYS A 53 -4.13 -2.36 -2.21
CA LYS A 53 -2.97 -3.11 -1.76
C LYS A 53 -1.69 -2.31 -1.88
N VAL A 54 -0.73 -2.67 -1.05
CA VAL A 54 0.66 -2.25 -1.18
C VAL A 54 1.53 -3.49 -1.40
N GLN A 55 2.42 -3.42 -2.38
CA GLN A 55 3.32 -4.52 -2.75
C GLN A 55 4.74 -4.00 -2.90
N ALA A 56 5.72 -4.74 -2.38
CA ALA A 56 7.14 -4.47 -2.60
C ALA A 56 7.77 -5.54 -3.48
N TYR A 57 8.71 -5.12 -4.34
CA TYR A 57 9.37 -5.98 -5.32
C TYR A 57 10.87 -5.69 -5.35
N LEU A 58 11.66 -6.74 -5.59
CA LEU A 58 13.06 -6.61 -5.95
C LEU A 58 13.20 -6.04 -7.36
N ARG A 59 14.11 -5.09 -7.55
CA ARG A 59 14.40 -4.55 -8.88
C ARG A 59 15.18 -5.56 -9.72
N GLY A 60 14.76 -5.72 -10.98
CA GLY A 60 15.39 -6.67 -11.90
C GLY A 60 14.96 -8.12 -11.70
N ASP A 61 14.07 -8.38 -10.73
CA ASP A 61 13.41 -9.66 -10.56
C ASP A 61 12.00 -9.62 -11.18
N VAL A 62 11.60 -10.72 -11.80
CA VAL A 62 10.27 -10.94 -12.40
C VAL A 62 9.43 -11.92 -11.58
N SER A 63 9.89 -12.28 -10.39
CA SER A 63 9.19 -13.14 -9.44
C SER A 63 7.93 -12.47 -8.84
N MET A 64 7.20 -13.24 -8.02
CA MET A 64 6.10 -12.71 -7.23
C MET A 64 6.58 -11.56 -6.31
N CYS A 65 5.65 -10.68 -5.93
CA CYS A 65 5.91 -9.64 -4.94
C CYS A 65 6.56 -10.23 -3.68
N SER A 66 7.56 -9.54 -3.16
CA SER A 66 8.31 -9.96 -1.99
C SER A 66 7.58 -9.66 -0.68
N LEU A 67 6.78 -8.59 -0.66
CA LEU A 67 5.86 -8.23 0.42
C LEU A 67 4.52 -7.81 -0.17
N GLU A 68 3.45 -8.09 0.54
CA GLU A 68 2.11 -7.65 0.18
C GLU A 68 1.25 -7.39 1.41
N ALA A 69 0.48 -6.31 1.37
CA ALA A 69 -0.58 -6.04 2.33
C ALA A 69 -1.82 -5.49 1.63
N ARG A 70 -3.01 -5.87 2.11
CA ARG A 70 -4.29 -5.50 1.50
C ARG A 70 -5.24 -4.88 2.51
N ILE A 71 -6.07 -3.96 2.04
CA ILE A 71 -7.20 -3.41 2.77
C ILE A 71 -8.47 -3.47 1.93
N ASN A 72 -9.59 -3.54 2.62
CA ASN A 72 -10.93 -3.48 2.08
C ASN A 72 -11.68 -2.30 2.72
N TYR A 73 -12.83 -1.95 2.15
CA TYR A 73 -13.75 -0.99 2.78
C TYR A 73 -14.27 -1.48 4.13
N SER A 74 -14.60 -2.76 4.20
CA SER A 74 -15.09 -3.42 5.39
C SER A 74 -14.53 -4.83 5.52
N THR A 75 -14.62 -5.38 6.72
CA THR A 75 -14.27 -6.74 7.10
C THR A 75 -15.42 -7.35 7.93
N HIS A 76 -15.32 -8.64 8.25
CA HIS A 76 -16.37 -9.39 8.96
C HIS A 76 -16.56 -8.97 10.43
N ASN A 77 -15.66 -8.15 10.98
CA ASN A 77 -15.70 -7.68 12.37
C ASN A 77 -16.30 -6.27 12.52
N ASP A 78 -17.02 -5.79 11.51
CA ASP A 78 -17.48 -4.40 11.42
C ASP A 78 -18.93 -4.18 11.88
N ASP A 79 -19.58 -5.21 12.45
CA ASP A 79 -21.02 -5.20 12.78
C ASP A 79 -21.47 -4.02 13.67
N ASN A 80 -20.53 -3.37 14.37
CA ASN A 80 -20.80 -2.25 15.28
C ASN A 80 -20.42 -0.88 14.72
N LEU A 81 -19.88 -0.78 13.49
CA LEU A 81 -19.44 0.48 12.91
C LEU A 81 -20.53 1.09 12.03
N THR A 82 -20.74 2.40 12.19
CA THR A 82 -21.54 3.19 11.28
C THR A 82 -20.86 3.37 9.92
N THR A 83 -21.63 3.72 8.89
CA THR A 83 -21.09 4.03 7.56
C THR A 83 -20.03 5.14 7.61
N GLU A 84 -20.23 6.16 8.43
CA GLU A 84 -19.27 7.26 8.59
C GLU A 84 -17.95 6.78 9.19
N GLU A 85 -18.00 5.92 10.21
CA GLU A 85 -16.80 5.33 10.81
C GLU A 85 -16.06 4.42 9.84
N LEU A 86 -16.80 3.63 9.04
CA LEU A 86 -16.22 2.80 7.98
C LEU A 86 -15.53 3.66 6.92
N GLU A 87 -16.16 4.73 6.46
CA GLU A 87 -15.56 5.66 5.49
C GLU A 87 -14.30 6.33 6.04
N LYS A 88 -14.35 6.82 7.29
CA LYS A 88 -13.21 7.45 7.95
C LYS A 88 -12.04 6.47 8.11
N ARG A 89 -12.32 5.24 8.56
CA ARG A 89 -11.29 4.20 8.69
C ARG A 89 -10.73 3.81 7.32
N TYR A 90 -11.58 3.67 6.31
CA TYR A 90 -11.15 3.31 4.96
C TYR A 90 -10.22 4.38 4.36
N ILE A 91 -10.59 5.67 4.43
CA ILE A 91 -9.73 6.78 4.01
C ILE A 91 -8.39 6.77 4.75
N SER A 92 -8.44 6.61 6.07
CA SER A 92 -7.22 6.51 6.89
C SER A 92 -6.35 5.32 6.45
N ASN A 93 -6.94 4.15 6.23
CA ASN A 93 -6.23 2.97 5.78
C ASN A 93 -5.57 3.13 4.42
N ILE A 94 -6.16 3.91 3.49
CA ILE A 94 -5.51 4.21 2.21
C ILE A 94 -4.22 5.00 2.45
N SER A 95 -4.24 6.07 3.26
CA SER A 95 -3.02 6.81 3.64
C SER A 95 -1.98 5.89 4.25
N ARG A 96 -2.45 5.02 5.14
CA ARG A 96 -1.61 4.03 5.79
C ARG A 96 -0.94 3.10 4.75
N MET A 97 -1.59 2.68 3.66
CA MET A 97 -0.91 1.87 2.61
C MET A 97 0.36 2.55 2.07
N PHE A 98 0.34 3.88 1.90
CA PHE A 98 1.52 4.62 1.48
C PHE A 98 2.58 4.71 2.58
N GLU A 99 2.17 4.88 3.84
CA GLU A 99 3.08 4.87 4.99
C GLU A 99 3.82 3.52 5.10
N LEU A 100 3.10 2.40 4.95
CA LEU A 100 3.70 1.07 4.94
C LEU A 100 4.70 0.91 3.79
N GLY A 101 4.38 1.47 2.62
CA GLY A 101 5.30 1.55 1.50
C GLY A 101 6.58 2.32 1.82
N GLU A 102 6.50 3.46 2.51
CA GLU A 102 7.68 4.21 2.97
C GLU A 102 8.52 3.39 3.95
N VAL A 103 7.88 2.74 4.93
CA VAL A 103 8.55 1.88 5.90
C VAL A 103 9.31 0.76 5.20
N TRP A 104 8.72 0.10 4.20
CA TRP A 104 9.41 -0.93 3.44
C TRP A 104 10.56 -0.38 2.61
N LEU A 105 10.36 0.75 1.93
CA LEU A 105 11.41 1.42 1.17
C LEU A 105 12.61 1.78 2.05
N GLU A 106 12.36 2.28 3.26
CA GLU A 106 13.41 2.61 4.24
C GLU A 106 14.10 1.35 4.78
N LYS A 107 13.31 0.39 5.27
CA LYS A 107 13.81 -0.83 5.92
C LYS A 107 14.59 -1.73 4.97
N TYR A 108 14.15 -1.86 3.72
CA TYR A 108 14.64 -2.85 2.77
C TYR A 108 15.37 -2.27 1.56
N GLY A 109 15.39 -0.94 1.39
CA GLY A 109 16.05 -0.29 0.25
C GLY A 109 17.52 -0.68 0.07
N LEU A 110 18.25 -0.88 1.18
CA LEU A 110 19.68 -1.24 1.17
C LEU A 110 19.96 -2.71 1.45
N ASN A 111 18.98 -3.47 1.92
CA ASN A 111 19.14 -4.89 2.23
C ASN A 111 17.80 -5.60 2.06
N SER A 112 17.51 -5.97 0.82
CA SER A 112 16.26 -6.63 0.47
C SER A 112 16.18 -8.10 0.90
N SER A 113 17.32 -8.72 1.26
CA SER A 113 17.40 -10.15 1.60
C SER A 113 16.57 -10.56 2.83
N SER A 114 16.26 -9.60 3.71
CA SER A 114 15.48 -9.82 4.93
C SER A 114 13.96 -9.77 4.73
N MET A 115 13.48 -9.30 3.55
CA MET A 115 12.05 -9.21 3.24
C MET A 115 11.34 -10.55 3.36
N LYS A 116 12.00 -11.65 2.98
CA LYS A 116 11.44 -13.02 3.04
C LYS A 116 11.02 -13.47 4.44
N ASN A 117 11.52 -12.81 5.49
CA ASN A 117 11.22 -13.13 6.88
C ASN A 117 10.21 -12.15 7.50
N ASP A 118 9.74 -11.16 6.75
CA ASP A 118 8.75 -10.20 7.23
C ASP A 118 7.35 -10.84 7.26
N MET A 119 6.51 -10.42 8.20
CA MET A 119 5.12 -10.88 8.33
C MET A 119 4.27 -10.62 7.07
N TYR A 120 4.68 -9.64 6.25
CA TYR A 120 4.04 -9.31 4.99
C TYR A 120 4.55 -10.11 3.79
N ALA A 121 5.54 -11.00 3.98
CA ALA A 121 5.99 -11.88 2.91
C ALA A 121 4.90 -12.92 2.58
N PRO A 122 4.47 -13.02 1.30
CA PRO A 122 3.50 -14.05 0.90
C PRO A 122 4.03 -15.47 1.20
N GLY A 123 3.20 -16.30 1.84
CA GLY A 123 3.58 -17.64 2.29
C GLY A 123 2.65 -18.16 3.39
N LEU A 124 3.04 -19.25 4.06
CA LEU A 124 2.22 -19.92 5.09
C LEU A 124 1.86 -19.02 6.28
N ASN A 125 2.71 -18.04 6.61
CA ASN A 125 2.52 -17.13 7.75
C ASN A 125 2.16 -15.70 7.31
N TRP A 126 1.65 -15.53 6.10
CA TRP A 126 1.36 -14.20 5.57
C TRP A 126 0.23 -13.53 6.34
N GLN A 127 0.53 -12.39 6.97
CA GLN A 127 -0.44 -11.63 7.78
C GLN A 127 -1.01 -10.40 7.06
N GLY A 128 -0.56 -10.17 5.82
CA GLY A 128 -0.97 -9.03 4.97
C GLY A 128 -2.19 -9.28 4.10
N ASP A 129 -2.83 -10.45 4.21
CA ASP A 129 -3.98 -10.85 3.41
C ASP A 129 -5.19 -9.91 3.55
N ASP A 130 -5.43 -9.44 4.78
CA ASP A 130 -6.35 -8.36 5.12
C ASP A 130 -5.87 -7.67 6.40
N ILE A 131 -5.49 -6.40 6.29
CA ILE A 131 -5.08 -5.56 7.42
C ILE A 131 -6.05 -4.42 7.70
N THR A 132 -7.28 -4.49 7.18
CA THR A 132 -8.31 -3.45 7.33
C THR A 132 -8.56 -3.05 8.78
N ALA A 133 -8.58 -4.02 9.69
CA ALA A 133 -8.79 -3.81 11.13
C ALA A 133 -7.52 -4.02 11.98
N LYS A 134 -6.36 -4.22 11.35
CA LYS A 134 -5.11 -4.53 12.04
C LYS A 134 -4.19 -3.31 12.16
N ALA A 135 -3.33 -3.30 13.17
CA ALA A 135 -2.16 -2.43 13.20
C ALA A 135 -1.12 -2.92 12.18
N PHE A 136 -0.28 -2.02 11.64
CA PHE A 136 0.74 -2.39 10.65
C PHE A 136 1.91 -3.17 11.23
N TYR A 137 2.17 -2.95 12.50
CA TYR A 137 3.11 -3.70 13.29
C TYR A 137 2.45 -3.79 14.66
N GLU A 138 2.05 -4.99 15.05
CA GLU A 138 1.73 -5.24 16.45
C GLU A 138 3.06 -5.18 17.22
N ASN A 139 3.13 -4.34 18.26
CA ASN A 139 4.26 -4.32 19.18
C ASN A 139 4.27 -5.58 20.05
#